data_AF-A0A972AIF9-F1
#
_entry.id   AF-A0A972AIF9-F1
#
_cell.length_a   1.000
_cell.length_b   1.000
_cell.length_c   1.000
_cell.angle_alpha   90.00
_cell.angle_beta   90.00
_cell.angle_gamma   90.00
#
_symmetry.space_group_name_H-M   'P 1'
#
loop_
_entity.id
_entity.type
_entity.pdbx_description
1 polymer ?
#
loop_
_entity_poly.entity_id
_entity_poly.type
_entity_poly.pdbx_seq_one_letter_code
_entity_poly.pdbx_strand_id
1 'polypeptide(L)'
;MFSTDRTNKWFKRFTDKYKIDGTFHPMLDLKFKHSKRVSAICSEIADSMGWEEEGDSWQAASVGLLHDVGRFTQYRDYSTFFDS
;
A
#
# COMPACT_ATOMS: atom_id res chain seq x y z
N MET A 1 10.90 7.58 15.08
CA MET A 1 10.18 6.41 15.59
C MET A 1 9.33 5.82 14.47
N PHE A 2 9.63 4.58 14.11
CA PHE A 2 8.94 3.81 13.08
C PHE A 2 7.53 3.44 13.54
N SER A 3 6.52 3.53 12.66
CA SER A 3 5.13 3.31 13.06
C SER A 3 4.28 2.83 11.90
N THR A 4 3.94 1.54 11.95
CA THR A 4 3.06 0.90 10.98
C THR A 4 1.66 1.50 11.03
N ASP A 5 1.16 1.91 12.21
CA ASP A 5 -0.11 2.63 12.35
C ASP A 5 -0.10 3.96 11.60
N ARG A 6 0.96 4.77 11.73
CA ARG A 6 1.07 6.04 11.00
C ARG A 6 1.12 5.82 9.49
N THR A 7 1.87 4.84 9.01
CA THR A 7 1.93 4.50 7.57
C THR A 7 0.55 4.06 7.08
N ASN A 8 -0.16 3.21 7.84
CA ASN A 8 -1.51 2.76 7.49
C ASN A 8 -2.55 3.88 7.47
N LYS A 9 -2.51 4.79 8.45
CA LYS A 9 -3.36 5.98 8.48
C LYS A 9 -3.09 6.90 7.29
N TRP A 10 -1.82 7.09 6.93
CA TRP A 10 -1.46 7.84 5.74
C TRP A 10 -1.99 7.16 4.48
N PHE A 11 -1.77 5.85 4.31
CA PHE A 11 -2.21 5.11 3.13
C PHE A 11 -3.73 5.14 2.98
N LYS A 12 -4.47 4.97 4.07
CA LYS A 12 -5.93 5.12 4.07
C LYS A 12 -6.36 6.53 3.66
N ARG A 13 -5.78 7.57 4.26
CA ARG A 13 -6.09 8.98 3.91
C ARG A 13 -5.74 9.32 2.47
N PHE A 14 -4.65 8.76 1.94
CA PHE A 14 -4.24 8.93 0.56
C PHE A 14 -5.26 8.28 -0.39
N THR A 15 -5.57 7.00 -0.16
CA THR A 15 -6.46 6.22 -1.02
C THR A 15 -7.92 6.68 -0.93
N ASP A 16 -8.41 7.12 0.24
CA ASP A 16 -9.77 7.65 0.39
C ASP A 16 -10.10 8.81 -0.56
N LYS A 17 -9.10 9.56 -1.05
CA LYS A 17 -9.29 10.65 -2.03
C LYS A 17 -9.80 10.17 -3.40
N TYR A 18 -9.68 8.88 -3.68
CA TYR A 18 -10.08 8.28 -4.95
C TYR A 18 -11.43 7.55 -4.88
N LYS A 19 -12.15 7.69 -3.75
CA LYS A 19 -13.49 7.18 -3.62
C LYS A 19 -14.51 8.11 -4.26
N ILE A 20 -15.53 7.53 -4.88
CA ILE A 20 -16.73 8.23 -5.36
C ILE A 20 -17.91 7.65 -4.57
N ASP A 21 -18.69 8.53 -3.95
CA ASP A 21 -19.80 8.16 -3.06
C ASP A 21 -19.41 7.13 -1.98
N GLY A 22 -18.20 7.30 -1.43
CA GLY A 22 -17.66 6.43 -0.37
C GLY A 22 -17.11 5.08 -0.84
N THR A 23 -17.17 4.78 -2.14
CA THR A 23 -16.73 3.50 -2.72
C THR A 23 -15.57 3.66 -3.68
N PHE A 24 -14.75 2.61 -3.79
CA PHE A 24 -13.70 2.56 -4.81
C PHE A 24 -14.24 2.04 -6.13
N HIS A 25 -13.69 2.55 -7.23
CA HIS A 25 -13.75 1.83 -8.50
C HIS A 25 -13.12 0.42 -8.34
N PRO A 26 -13.65 -0.66 -8.95
CA PRO A 26 -13.13 -2.02 -8.77
C PRO A 26 -11.62 -2.17 -8.97
N MET A 27 -11.04 -1.45 -9.93
CA MET A 27 -9.59 -1.46 -10.19
C MET A 27 -8.78 -0.85 -9.02
N LEU A 28 -9.30 0.21 -8.39
CA LEU A 28 -8.68 0.83 -7.24
C LEU A 28 -8.86 -0.01 -5.98
N ASP A 29 -10.01 -0.66 -5.81
CA ASP A 29 -10.26 -1.60 -4.73
C ASP A 29 -9.33 -2.82 -4.81
N LEU A 30 -9.12 -3.34 -6.02
CA LEU A 30 -8.15 -4.40 -6.28
C LEU A 30 -6.75 -3.99 -5.81
N LYS A 31 -6.31 -2.78 -6.17
CA LYS A 31 -4.99 -2.25 -5.76
C LYS A 31 -4.91 -1.96 -4.27
N PHE A 32 -5.94 -1.40 -3.66
CA PHE A 32 -6.00 -1.19 -2.21
C PHE A 32 -5.83 -2.50 -1.43
N LYS A 33 -6.60 -3.53 -1.80
CA LYS A 33 -6.53 -4.86 -1.18
C LYS A 33 -5.20 -5.55 -1.46
N HIS A 34 -4.65 -5.39 -2.68
CA HIS A 34 -3.34 -5.91 -3.05
C HIS A 34 -2.23 -5.32 -2.19
N SER A 35 -2.14 -3.99 -2.07
CA SER A 35 -1.16 -3.32 -1.21
C SER A 35 -1.21 -3.80 0.24
N LYS A 36 -2.41 -4.03 0.79
CA LYS A 36 -2.59 -4.57 2.14
C LYS A 36 -2.04 -5.98 2.29
N ARG A 37 -2.33 -6.87 1.33
CA ARG A 37 -1.82 -8.25 1.34
C ARG A 37 -0.30 -8.29 1.18
N VAL A 38 0.24 -7.52 0.23
CA VAL A 38 1.69 -7.45 -0.01
C VAL A 38 2.40 -6.89 1.23
N SER A 39 1.86 -5.87 1.90
CA SER A 39 2.40 -5.36 3.16
C SER A 39 2.56 -6.45 4.23
N ALA A 40 1.54 -7.28 4.44
CA ALA A 40 1.61 -8.39 5.40
C ALA A 40 2.64 -9.45 4.98
N ILE A 41 2.64 -9.85 3.71
CA ILE A 41 3.61 -10.82 3.17
C ILE A 41 5.06 -10.30 3.31
N CYS A 42 5.30 -9.01 3.05
CA CYS A 42 6.62 -8.43 3.23
C CYS A 42 7.09 -8.49 4.69
N SER A 43 6.21 -8.24 5.66
CA SER A 43 6.53 -8.44 7.08
C SER A 43 6.86 -9.90 7.40
N GLU A 44 6.05 -10.85 6.93
CA GLU A 44 6.29 -12.28 7.14
C GLU A 44 7.63 -12.74 6.53
N ILE A 45 7.99 -12.22 5.35
CA ILE A 45 9.27 -12.51 4.72
C ILE A 45 10.42 -11.94 5.55
N ALA A 46 10.34 -10.68 5.98
CA ALA A 46 11.39 -10.06 6.80
C ALA A 46 11.62 -10.83 8.11
N ASP A 47 10.53 -11.23 8.79
CA ASP A 47 10.60 -12.06 9.98
C ASP A 47 11.25 -13.42 9.67
N SER A 48 10.89 -14.07 8.55
CA SER A 48 11.49 -15.36 8.13
C SER A 48 12.97 -15.27 7.76
N MET A 49 13.44 -14.07 7.37
CA MET A 49 14.83 -13.80 7.02
C MET A 49 15.68 -13.37 8.22
N GLY A 50 15.09 -13.26 9.42
CA GLY A 50 15.80 -12.83 10.63
C GLY A 50 16.18 -11.35 10.62
N TRP A 51 15.35 -10.50 10.01
CA TRP A 51 15.54 -9.05 10.04
C TRP A 51 15.07 -8.50 11.41
N GLU A 52 16.03 -8.34 12.33
CA GLU A 52 15.77 -7.99 13.72
C GLU A 52 16.24 -6.57 14.08
N GLU A 53 16.77 -5.79 13.13
CA GLU A 53 17.18 -4.42 13.43
C GLU A 53 15.97 -3.51 13.69
N GLU A 54 16.17 -2.49 14.53
CA GLU A 54 15.10 -1.56 14.86
C GLU A 54 14.57 -0.87 13.59
N GLY A 55 13.34 -1.22 13.21
CA GLY A 55 12.65 -0.63 12.07
C GLY A 55 12.51 -1.54 10.86
N ASP A 56 13.19 -2.68 10.80
CA ASP A 56 13.13 -3.59 9.64
C ASP A 56 11.71 -4.05 9.32
N SER A 57 10.98 -4.54 10.32
CA SER A 57 9.58 -4.95 10.17
C SER A 57 8.69 -3.82 9.66
N TRP A 58 8.93 -2.58 10.12
CA TRP A 58 8.22 -1.39 9.61
C TRP A 58 8.61 -1.04 8.17
N GLN A 59 9.89 -1.15 7.82
CA GLN A 59 10.38 -0.88 6.46
C GLN A 59 9.75 -1.88 5.48
N ALA A 60 9.82 -3.18 5.79
CA ALA A 60 9.23 -4.24 4.98
C ALA A 60 7.72 -4.04 4.79
N ALA A 61 6.99 -3.80 5.90
CA ALA A 61 5.56 -3.50 5.85
C ALA A 61 5.25 -2.26 4.99
N SER A 62 6.04 -1.20 5.14
CA SER A 62 5.81 0.09 4.49
C SER A 62 6.12 0.02 2.99
N VAL A 63 7.19 -0.65 2.58
CA VAL A 63 7.51 -0.88 1.16
C VAL A 63 6.37 -1.66 0.51
N GLY A 64 5.92 -2.76 1.12
CA GLY A 64 4.81 -3.55 0.60
C GLY A 64 3.49 -2.77 0.53
N LEU A 65 3.19 -1.93 1.53
CA LEU A 65 1.97 -1.12 1.54
C LEU A 65 2.00 0.00 0.48
N LEU A 66 3.15 0.62 0.27
CA LEU A 66 3.27 1.84 -0.51
C LEU A 66 3.71 1.60 -1.97
N HIS A 67 4.14 0.39 -2.34
CA HIS A 67 4.69 0.12 -3.68
C HIS A 67 3.78 0.54 -4.85
N ASP A 68 2.46 0.44 -4.67
CA ASP A 68 1.46 0.67 -5.73
C ASP A 68 0.73 2.03 -5.59
N VAL A 69 1.20 2.96 -4.75
CA VAL A 69 0.52 4.27 -4.55
C VAL A 69 0.38 5.07 -5.85
N GLY A 70 1.34 4.94 -6.77
CA GLY A 70 1.30 5.58 -8.09
C GLY A 70 0.17 5.07 -8.99
N ARG A 71 -0.36 3.86 -8.76
CA ARG A 71 -1.48 3.31 -9.54
C ARG A 71 -2.78 4.09 -9.31
N PHE A 72 -2.95 4.71 -8.14
CA PHE A 72 -4.14 5.53 -7.87
C PHE A 72 -4.13 6.82 -8.69
N THR A 73 -2.99 7.53 -8.75
CA THR A 73 -2.83 8.71 -9.60
C THR A 73 -2.92 8.36 -11.07
N GLN A 74 -2.28 7.26 -11.50
CA GLN A 74 -2.35 6.79 -12.87
C GLN A 74 -3.79 6.48 -13.31
N TYR A 75 -4.56 5.79 -12.47
CA TYR A 75 -5.96 5.48 -12.81
C TYR A 75 -6.83 6.74 -12.86
N ARG A 76 -6.60 7.70 -11.97
CA ARG A 76 -7.30 9.00 -12.03
C ARG A 76 -7.05 9.72 -13.35
N ASP A 77 -5.79 9.73 -13.81
CA ASP A 77 -5.39 10.54 -14.97
C ASP A 77 -5.64 9.84 -16.31
N TYR A 78 -5.54 8.51 -16.34
CA TYR A 78 -5.55 7.72 -17.59
C TYR A 78 -6.60 6.61 -17.62
N SER A 79 -7.30 6.35 -16.51
CA SER A 79 -8.30 5.27 -16.39
C SER A 79 -7.77 3.87 -16.74
N THR A 80 -6.45 3.67 -16.65
CA THR A 80 -5.77 2.40 -16.96
C THR A 80 -4.53 2.21 -16.07
N PHE A 81 -4.07 0.96 -15.94
CA PHE A 81 -2.77 0.61 -15.36
C PHE A 81 -1.73 0.23 -16.42
N PHE A 82 -2.06 0.44 -17.69
CA PHE A 82 -1.16 0.16 -18.80
C PHE A 82 -0.05 1.22 -18.88
N ASP A 83 1.20 0.77 -18.99
CA ASP A 83 2.43 1.59 -18.88
C ASP A 83 3.17 1.74 -20.23
N SER A 84 2.46 1.71 -21.37
CA SER A 84 3.08 1.84 -22.71
C SER A 84 3.80 3.15 -22.95
#